data_AF-A0A6A5AY32-F1
#
_entry.id   AF-A0A6A5AY32-F1
#
_cell.length_a   1.000
_cell.length_b   1.000
_cell.length_c   1.000
_cell.angle_alpha   90.00
_cell.angle_beta   90.00
_cell.angle_gamma   90.00
#
_symmetry.space_group_name_H-M   'P 1'
#
loop_
_entity.id
_entity.type
_entity.pdbx_description
1 polymer ?
#
loop_
_entity_poly.entity_id
_entity_poly.type
_entity_poly.pdbx_seq_one_letter_code
_entity_poly.pdbx_strand_id
1 'polypeptide(L)'
;MPPPVVYTANWDSDMVYGCLCHDGFYGADCSQRRCPTGDDPLTGFTGDPIFGQQFNEKQSVSCSSTGGSFTLSFRGQTTVPINSNDPVDAMTSKLQAISTITQVLVLFSSTATTACPPGGNVIVVEFVQDFGPLPLLVGNPSNLVYTNVGGSVALTVARLQVGNKENLPCSNRGTCDVTSVRGICACYDGYTTSDGKGGWGIRGDCGGVLGSITACPGVVTCSGHGYCTGSPQYACVCFGGWTSGDCSVRTCPQGPAWFDMAVQSNDAHRYAICSNAGVCDSATGVCNCAPGFEGSACQRSTMNISNM
;
A
#
# COMPACT_ATOMS: atom_id res chain seq x y z
N MET A 1 4.24 -10.13 -12.97
CA MET A 1 2.78 -10.22 -12.70
C MET A 1 2.43 -11.68 -12.54
N PRO A 2 1.64 -12.08 -11.51
CA PRO A 2 1.05 -13.40 -11.53
C PRO A 2 0.17 -13.55 -12.78
N PRO A 3 0.02 -14.76 -13.34
CA PRO A 3 -0.84 -14.96 -14.50
C PRO A 3 -2.26 -14.46 -14.16
N PRO A 4 -2.93 -13.74 -15.08
CA PRO A 4 -4.29 -13.30 -14.84
C PRO A 4 -5.14 -14.52 -14.47
N VAL A 5 -5.95 -14.40 -13.42
CA VAL A 5 -6.95 -15.43 -13.13
C VAL A 5 -7.91 -15.42 -14.30
N VAL A 6 -7.86 -16.48 -15.10
CA VAL A 6 -8.64 -16.59 -16.33
C VAL A 6 -10.07 -16.97 -15.94
N TYR A 7 -10.93 -15.96 -15.87
CA TYR A 7 -12.36 -16.09 -15.57
C TYR A 7 -13.13 -16.51 -16.83
N THR A 8 -12.97 -17.76 -17.30
CA THR A 8 -13.55 -18.24 -18.58
C THR A 8 -14.65 -19.28 -18.46
N ALA A 9 -14.91 -19.83 -17.26
CA ALA A 9 -15.87 -20.93 -17.08
C ALA A 9 -17.22 -20.48 -16.49
N ASN A 10 -17.34 -19.23 -16.08
CA ASN A 10 -18.55 -18.69 -15.45
C ASN A 10 -19.46 -18.07 -16.52
N TRP A 11 -20.77 -18.05 -16.28
CA TRP A 11 -21.76 -17.59 -17.26
C TRP A 11 -21.58 -16.12 -17.68
N ASP A 12 -20.91 -15.32 -16.86
CA ASP A 12 -20.65 -13.90 -17.03
C ASP A 12 -19.21 -13.58 -17.49
N SER A 13 -18.43 -14.61 -17.86
CA SER A 13 -17.04 -14.43 -18.30
C SER A 13 -16.87 -13.44 -19.45
N ASP A 14 -17.89 -13.32 -20.29
CA ASP A 14 -17.87 -12.48 -21.49
C ASP A 14 -18.75 -11.22 -21.41
N MET A 15 -19.22 -10.87 -20.22
CA MET A 15 -20.21 -9.80 -20.05
C MET A 15 -19.61 -8.42 -19.77
N VAL A 16 -18.56 -8.33 -18.94
CA VAL A 16 -17.89 -7.07 -18.59
C VAL A 16 -16.39 -7.29 -18.54
N TYR A 17 -15.65 -6.50 -19.32
CA TYR A 17 -14.18 -6.54 -19.36
C TYR A 17 -13.59 -5.24 -18.82
N GLY A 18 -12.45 -5.34 -18.13
CA GLY A 18 -11.68 -4.20 -17.63
C GLY A 18 -10.19 -4.41 -17.82
N CYS A 19 -9.41 -3.33 -17.73
CA CYS A 19 -7.95 -3.41 -17.83
C CYS A 19 -7.32 -3.80 -16.48
N LEU A 20 -6.40 -4.78 -16.49
CA LEU A 20 -5.53 -5.04 -15.36
C LEU A 20 -4.33 -4.09 -15.42
N CYS A 21 -4.31 -3.12 -14.51
CA CYS A 21 -3.28 -2.08 -14.52
C CYS A 21 -1.94 -2.56 -14.00
N HIS A 22 -0.87 -2.02 -14.59
CA HIS A 22 0.48 -2.12 -14.03
C HIS A 22 0.53 -1.43 -12.66
N ASP A 23 1.52 -1.81 -11.84
CA ASP A 23 1.71 -1.18 -10.54
C ASP A 23 1.89 0.35 -10.67
N GLY A 24 1.26 1.09 -9.75
CA GLY A 24 1.17 2.55 -9.80
C GLY A 24 0.13 3.11 -10.78
N PHE A 25 -0.53 2.30 -11.61
CA PHE A 25 -1.59 2.76 -12.51
C PHE A 25 -2.98 2.29 -12.05
N TYR A 26 -4.02 3.05 -12.41
CA TYR A 26 -5.41 2.76 -12.08
C TYR A 26 -6.38 3.42 -13.07
N GLY A 27 -7.68 3.23 -12.81
CA GLY A 27 -8.77 3.70 -13.67
C GLY A 27 -9.19 2.64 -14.70
N ALA A 28 -10.29 2.91 -15.41
CA ALA A 28 -10.89 1.98 -16.37
C ALA A 28 -9.92 1.53 -17.48
N ASP A 29 -9.07 2.44 -17.94
CA ASP A 29 -8.12 2.25 -19.05
C ASP A 29 -6.65 2.25 -18.61
N CYS A 30 -6.40 2.21 -17.29
CA CYS A 30 -5.07 2.29 -16.70
C CYS A 30 -4.25 3.53 -17.08
N SER A 31 -4.87 4.60 -17.57
CA SER A 31 -4.17 5.83 -17.91
C SER A 31 -3.76 6.62 -16.66
N GLN A 32 -4.50 6.49 -15.54
CA GLN A 32 -4.28 7.30 -14.35
C GLN A 32 -3.14 6.74 -13.51
N ARG A 33 -2.34 7.62 -12.92
CA ARG A 33 -1.22 7.26 -12.02
C ARG A 33 -1.53 7.59 -10.58
N ARG A 34 -1.29 6.63 -9.69
CA ARG A 34 -1.39 6.83 -8.23
C ARG A 34 -0.23 7.70 -7.78
N CYS A 35 -0.52 8.68 -6.93
CA CYS A 35 0.55 9.42 -6.28
C CYS A 35 1.33 8.51 -5.34
N PRO A 36 2.64 8.77 -5.16
CA PRO A 36 3.41 8.18 -4.09
C PRO A 36 2.68 8.38 -2.77
N THR A 37 2.56 7.31 -2.00
CA THR A 37 1.93 7.32 -0.68
C THR A 37 3.00 7.31 0.40
N GLY A 38 2.66 7.64 1.64
CA GLY A 38 3.59 7.58 2.74
C GLY A 38 3.04 7.87 4.11
N ASP A 39 3.94 7.71 5.08
CA ASP A 39 3.75 8.09 6.47
C ASP A 39 3.85 9.60 6.58
N ASP A 40 3.00 10.19 7.39
CA ASP A 40 3.07 11.62 7.69
C ASP A 40 4.18 11.85 8.72
N PRO A 41 5.24 12.62 8.40
CA PRO A 41 6.44 12.68 9.24
C PRO A 41 6.23 13.39 10.57
N LEU A 42 5.09 14.05 10.78
CA LEU A 42 4.79 14.78 12.01
C LEU A 42 3.75 14.09 12.90
N THR A 43 3.19 12.97 12.47
CA THR A 43 2.24 12.16 13.25
C THR A 43 2.94 10.93 13.81
N GLY A 44 2.27 10.23 14.73
CA GLY A 44 2.67 8.87 15.07
C GLY A 44 3.83 8.74 16.06
N PHE A 45 4.37 9.85 16.57
CA PHE A 45 5.48 9.80 17.52
C PHE A 45 5.06 9.22 18.88
N THR A 46 6.06 8.84 19.68
CA THR A 46 5.82 8.30 21.04
C THR A 46 5.06 9.32 21.89
N GLY A 47 3.81 8.98 22.26
CA GLY A 47 2.95 9.86 23.04
C GLY A 47 2.14 10.87 22.23
N ASP A 48 2.03 10.71 20.90
CA ASP A 48 1.14 11.52 20.07
C ASP A 48 -0.31 11.43 20.57
N PRO A 49 -0.90 12.53 21.09
CA PRO A 49 -2.24 12.49 21.69
C PRO A 49 -3.36 12.54 20.65
N ILE A 50 -3.05 12.84 19.38
CA ILE A 50 -4.06 13.05 18.33
C ILE A 50 -4.14 11.80 17.44
N PHE A 51 -2.99 11.33 16.94
CA PHE A 51 -2.93 10.20 15.99
C PHE A 51 -2.50 8.90 16.66
N GLY A 52 -2.04 8.97 17.92
CA GLY A 52 -1.51 7.82 18.64
C GLY A 52 -0.12 7.41 18.14
N GLN A 53 0.58 6.61 18.94
CA GLN A 53 1.89 6.11 18.52
C GLN A 53 1.77 5.10 17.37
N GLN A 54 2.68 5.20 16.42
CA GLN A 54 2.73 4.34 15.25
C GLN A 54 3.89 3.36 15.24
N PHE A 55 3.66 2.24 14.56
CA PHE A 55 4.53 1.10 14.48
C PHE A 55 4.54 0.55 13.05
N ASN A 56 5.70 0.04 12.65
CA ASN A 56 5.85 -0.75 11.44
C ASN A 56 5.19 -2.13 11.61
N GLU A 57 4.74 -2.73 10.51
CA GLU A 57 4.32 -4.13 10.51
C GLU A 57 5.54 -5.02 10.77
N LYS A 58 5.39 -5.98 11.69
CA LYS A 58 6.37 -7.04 11.93
C LYS A 58 5.73 -8.40 11.83
N GLN A 59 6.38 -9.29 11.12
CA GLN A 59 5.98 -10.68 10.97
C GLN A 59 7.13 -11.59 11.40
N SER A 60 6.80 -12.71 12.02
CA SER A 60 7.76 -13.77 12.31
C SER A 60 7.67 -14.86 11.26
N VAL A 61 8.84 -15.37 10.84
CA VAL A 61 8.97 -16.60 10.08
C VAL A 61 9.77 -17.57 10.95
N SER A 62 9.10 -18.58 11.48
CA SER A 62 9.74 -19.65 12.25
C SER A 62 10.09 -20.79 11.31
N CYS A 63 11.38 -21.16 11.25
CA CYS A 63 11.87 -22.17 10.32
C CYS A 63 12.84 -23.16 10.98
N SER A 64 12.67 -24.46 10.72
CA SER A 64 13.60 -25.52 11.14
C SER A 64 13.83 -26.53 10.01
N SER A 65 15.09 -26.81 9.70
CA SER A 65 15.49 -27.77 8.66
C SER A 65 16.92 -28.29 8.90
N THR A 66 17.32 -29.35 8.20
CA THR A 66 18.74 -29.74 8.08
C THR A 66 19.36 -29.35 6.74
N GLY A 67 18.54 -28.90 5.78
CA GLY A 67 18.98 -28.57 4.42
C GLY A 67 17.82 -28.11 3.54
N GLY A 68 18.15 -27.83 2.28
CA GLY A 68 17.17 -27.45 1.27
C GLY A 68 16.89 -25.94 1.22
N SER A 69 15.73 -25.59 0.68
CA SER A 69 15.30 -24.20 0.52
C SER A 69 13.79 -24.03 0.69
N PHE A 70 13.36 -22.81 0.93
CA PHE A 70 11.96 -22.42 0.98
C PHE A 70 11.75 -21.14 0.19
N THR A 71 10.49 -20.81 -0.11
CA THR A 71 10.15 -19.51 -0.70
C THR A 71 9.16 -18.78 0.18
N LEU A 72 9.19 -17.45 0.13
CA LEU A 72 8.19 -16.60 0.74
C LEU A 72 7.45 -15.83 -0.36
N SER A 73 6.13 -15.75 -0.24
CA SER A 73 5.29 -14.99 -1.17
C SER A 73 4.63 -13.81 -0.46
N PHE A 74 4.62 -12.65 -1.11
CA PHE A 74 3.96 -11.43 -0.65
C PHE A 74 3.18 -10.81 -1.82
N ARG A 75 1.89 -10.49 -1.61
CA ARG A 75 1.02 -9.83 -2.61
C ARG A 75 1.14 -10.43 -4.03
N GLY A 76 1.21 -11.76 -4.13
CA GLY A 76 1.26 -12.49 -5.40
C GLY A 76 2.63 -12.54 -6.09
N GLN A 77 3.69 -12.00 -5.49
CA GLN A 77 5.08 -12.22 -5.91
C GLN A 77 5.77 -13.19 -4.96
N THR A 78 6.67 -14.03 -5.48
CA THR A 78 7.39 -15.05 -4.71
C THR A 78 8.88 -14.81 -4.83
N THR A 79 9.61 -14.90 -3.72
CA THR A 79 11.07 -14.78 -3.72
C THR A 79 11.71 -15.88 -4.57
N VAL A 80 12.93 -15.64 -5.03
CA VAL A 80 13.83 -16.75 -5.39
C VAL A 80 14.03 -17.66 -4.16
N PRO A 81 14.43 -18.94 -4.35
CA PRO A 81 14.62 -19.86 -3.23
C PRO A 81 15.57 -19.30 -2.16
N ILE A 82 15.10 -19.26 -0.92
CA ILE A 82 15.87 -18.92 0.27
C ILE A 82 16.44 -20.23 0.82
N ASN A 83 17.75 -20.37 0.84
CA ASN A 83 18.39 -21.60 1.30
C ASN A 83 18.33 -21.65 2.83
N SER A 84 18.27 -22.87 3.38
CA SER A 84 18.27 -23.05 4.84
C SER A 84 19.51 -22.48 5.53
N ASN A 85 20.63 -22.40 4.81
CA ASN A 85 21.89 -21.86 5.28
C ASN A 85 22.13 -20.38 4.89
N ASP A 86 21.17 -19.71 4.27
CA ASP A 86 21.35 -18.30 3.91
C ASP A 86 21.57 -17.46 5.19
N PRO A 87 22.58 -16.57 5.19
CA PRO A 87 22.73 -15.56 6.22
C PRO A 87 21.68 -14.45 6.07
N VAL A 88 21.56 -13.60 7.09
CA VAL A 88 20.52 -12.57 7.19
C VAL A 88 20.51 -11.59 6.02
N ASP A 89 21.68 -11.20 5.53
CA ASP A 89 21.88 -10.29 4.39
C ASP A 89 21.45 -10.93 3.06
N ALA A 90 21.78 -12.21 2.85
CA ALA A 90 21.32 -12.97 1.69
C ALA A 90 19.80 -13.11 1.68
N MET A 91 19.19 -13.45 2.83
CA MET A 91 17.73 -13.54 2.95
C MET A 91 17.06 -12.17 2.73
N THR A 92 17.62 -11.11 3.32
CA THR A 92 17.14 -9.73 3.14
C THR A 92 17.13 -9.35 1.66
N SER A 93 18.22 -9.63 0.95
CA SER A 93 18.35 -9.33 -0.48
C SER A 93 17.30 -10.08 -1.32
N LYS A 94 17.01 -11.34 -0.99
CA LYS A 94 15.99 -12.15 -1.68
C LYS A 94 14.57 -11.64 -1.45
N LEU A 95 14.27 -11.13 -0.26
CA LEU A 95 12.99 -10.49 0.05
C LEU A 95 12.84 -9.12 -0.61
N GLN A 96 13.90 -8.32 -0.67
CA GLN A 96 13.88 -7.00 -1.31
C GLN A 96 13.91 -7.09 -2.85
N ALA A 97 14.20 -8.26 -3.42
CA ALA A 97 14.17 -8.47 -4.87
C ALA A 97 12.74 -8.61 -5.44
N ILE A 98 11.71 -8.83 -4.60
CA ILE A 98 10.32 -8.86 -5.09
C ILE A 98 9.71 -7.46 -5.10
N SER A 99 9.13 -7.08 -6.23
CA SER A 99 8.67 -5.69 -6.48
C SER A 99 7.57 -5.18 -5.55
N THR A 100 6.88 -6.08 -4.84
CA THR A 100 5.81 -5.76 -3.89
C THR A 100 6.32 -5.42 -2.50
N ILE A 101 7.62 -5.58 -2.24
CA ILE A 101 8.29 -5.17 -1.00
C ILE A 101 9.24 -4.05 -1.35
N THR A 102 9.05 -2.89 -0.74
CA THR A 102 9.93 -1.73 -0.98
C THR A 102 11.21 -1.87 -0.17
N GLN A 103 11.08 -2.16 1.13
CA GLN A 103 12.23 -2.40 2.00
C GLN A 103 11.80 -3.10 3.29
N VAL A 104 12.60 -4.09 3.69
CA VAL A 104 12.46 -4.79 4.96
C VAL A 104 13.75 -4.77 5.75
N LEU A 105 13.64 -4.82 7.08
CA LEU A 105 14.71 -5.18 7.99
C LEU A 105 14.46 -6.63 8.46
N VAL A 106 15.44 -7.50 8.24
CA VAL A 106 15.39 -8.89 8.70
C VAL A 106 16.33 -9.06 9.89
N LEU A 107 15.82 -9.68 10.96
CA LEU A 107 16.60 -10.03 12.14
C LEU A 107 16.42 -11.51 12.45
N PHE A 108 17.52 -12.22 12.65
CA PHE A 108 17.47 -13.58 13.18
C PHE A 108 17.45 -13.53 14.70
N SER A 109 16.91 -14.58 15.33
CA SER A 109 17.10 -14.78 16.76
C SER A 109 18.59 -14.75 17.10
N SER A 110 18.97 -14.21 18.27
CA SER A 110 20.36 -13.86 18.61
C SER A 110 21.35 -15.03 18.59
N THR A 111 20.88 -16.27 18.55
CA THR A 111 21.69 -17.49 18.49
C THR A 111 21.81 -18.09 17.09
N ALA A 112 21.01 -17.64 16.11
CA ALA A 112 20.96 -18.21 14.78
C ALA A 112 21.81 -17.40 13.79
N THR A 113 22.64 -18.10 13.00
CA THR A 113 23.45 -17.51 11.92
C THR A 113 22.91 -17.84 10.53
N THR A 114 21.92 -18.72 10.44
CA THR A 114 21.31 -19.19 9.19
C THR A 114 19.78 -19.11 9.28
N ALA A 115 19.12 -19.08 8.12
CA ALA A 115 17.66 -18.96 8.04
C ALA A 115 16.91 -20.10 8.73
N CYS A 116 17.32 -21.36 8.54
CA CYS A 116 16.56 -22.53 9.01
C CYS A 116 17.47 -23.63 9.64
N PRO A 117 18.18 -23.36 10.75
CA PRO A 117 19.00 -24.35 11.42
C PRO A 117 18.13 -25.49 12.02
N PRO A 118 18.72 -26.66 12.34
CA PRO A 118 17.98 -27.78 12.91
C PRO A 118 17.31 -27.46 14.25
N GLY A 119 17.96 -26.60 15.07
CA GLY A 119 17.40 -26.10 16.34
C GLY A 119 16.26 -25.10 16.18
N GLY A 120 15.91 -24.73 14.94
CA GLY A 120 14.94 -23.70 14.63
C GLY A 120 15.52 -22.29 14.72
N ASN A 121 14.98 -21.39 13.90
CA ASN A 121 15.22 -19.96 13.99
C ASN A 121 13.87 -19.22 13.92
N VAL A 122 13.77 -18.13 14.68
CA VAL A 122 12.69 -17.16 14.55
C VAL A 122 13.25 -15.93 13.85
N ILE A 123 12.78 -15.72 12.62
CA ILE A 123 13.19 -14.62 11.76
C ILE A 123 12.14 -13.53 11.88
N VAL A 124 12.53 -12.35 12.33
CA VAL A 124 11.66 -11.17 12.34
C VAL A 124 11.85 -10.42 11.04
N VAL A 125 10.76 -10.22 10.31
CA VAL A 125 10.70 -9.37 9.11
C VAL A 125 9.89 -8.13 9.46
N GLU A 126 10.57 -6.99 9.54
CA GLU A 126 9.95 -5.68 9.76
C GLU A 126 9.87 -4.93 8.43
N PHE A 127 8.66 -4.51 8.05
CA PHE A 127 8.43 -3.71 6.86
C PHE A 127 8.67 -2.24 7.17
N VAL A 128 9.75 -1.67 6.63
CA VAL A 128 10.22 -0.34 7.00
C VAL A 128 9.82 0.75 6.00
N GLN A 129 9.27 0.36 4.84
CA GLN A 129 8.82 1.28 3.77
C GLN A 129 7.41 0.97 3.25
N ASP A 130 6.86 -0.20 3.60
CA ASP A 130 5.51 -0.60 3.26
C ASP A 130 4.63 -0.39 4.50
N PHE A 131 3.90 0.72 4.54
CA PHE A 131 3.17 1.16 5.74
C PHE A 131 1.73 0.63 5.80
N GLY A 132 1.13 0.73 7.00
CA GLY A 132 -0.19 0.24 7.33
C GLY A 132 -0.24 -1.27 7.63
N PRO A 133 -1.45 -1.83 7.78
CA PRO A 133 -1.63 -3.25 8.06
C PRO A 133 -1.36 -4.08 6.81
N LEU A 134 -0.36 -4.96 6.85
CA LEU A 134 0.05 -5.77 5.69
C LEU A 134 -0.47 -7.21 5.79
N PRO A 135 -0.75 -7.87 4.64
CA PRO A 135 -1.03 -9.30 4.63
C PRO A 135 0.20 -10.10 5.10
N LEU A 136 -0.05 -11.30 5.63
CA LEU A 136 1.05 -12.20 6.02
C LEU A 136 1.84 -12.68 4.81
N LEU A 137 3.15 -12.83 5.00
CA LEU A 137 3.98 -13.64 4.10
C LEU A 137 3.44 -15.07 4.07
N VAL A 138 3.45 -15.68 2.89
CA VAL A 138 3.05 -17.08 2.72
C VAL A 138 4.30 -17.90 2.46
N GLY A 139 4.64 -18.78 3.40
CA GLY A 139 5.80 -19.67 3.28
C GLY A 139 5.48 -20.97 2.56
N ASN A 140 6.37 -21.39 1.65
CA ASN A 140 6.30 -22.70 1.00
C ASN A 140 7.52 -23.55 1.41
N PRO A 141 7.32 -24.62 2.22
CA PRO A 141 8.40 -25.47 2.71
C PRO A 141 8.77 -26.64 1.78
N SER A 142 8.20 -26.75 0.58
CA SER A 142 8.25 -27.98 -0.23
C SER A 142 9.66 -28.49 -0.55
N ASN A 143 10.66 -27.61 -0.58
CA ASN A 143 12.06 -27.96 -0.87
C ASN A 143 12.96 -28.00 0.38
N LEU A 144 12.39 -27.87 1.59
CA LEU A 144 13.12 -28.05 2.84
C LEU A 144 13.26 -29.54 3.14
N VAL A 145 14.39 -29.89 3.76
CA VAL A 145 14.69 -31.27 4.12
C VAL A 145 15.03 -31.33 5.61
N TYR A 146 14.62 -32.41 6.27
CA TYR A 146 15.00 -32.73 7.64
C TYR A 146 15.47 -34.18 7.72
N THR A 147 16.75 -34.39 8.02
CA THR A 147 17.39 -35.72 8.00
C THR A 147 17.70 -36.27 9.39
N ASN A 148 17.65 -35.45 10.43
CA ASN A 148 17.94 -35.91 11.79
C ASN A 148 16.74 -36.67 12.36
N VAL A 149 17.01 -37.80 13.02
CA VAL A 149 16.00 -38.66 13.64
C VAL A 149 15.21 -37.87 14.69
N GLY A 150 13.88 -37.94 14.63
CA GLY A 150 12.99 -37.31 15.61
C GLY A 150 12.67 -35.82 15.38
N GLY A 151 13.16 -35.22 14.29
CA GLY A 151 12.75 -33.86 13.90
C GLY A 151 11.97 -33.82 12.59
N SER A 152 11.45 -32.64 12.26
CA SER A 152 10.66 -32.40 11.05
C SER A 152 10.89 -31.01 10.51
N VAL A 153 10.61 -30.82 9.22
CA VAL A 153 10.56 -29.50 8.61
C VAL A 153 9.46 -28.69 9.27
N ALA A 154 9.77 -27.47 9.71
CA ALA A 154 8.77 -26.49 10.09
C ALA A 154 9.03 -25.18 9.34
N LEU A 155 7.96 -24.60 8.80
CA LEU A 155 7.94 -23.25 8.28
C LEU A 155 6.57 -22.65 8.60
N THR A 156 6.55 -21.69 9.51
CA THR A 156 5.31 -21.01 9.91
C THR A 156 5.52 -19.51 9.88
N VAL A 157 4.48 -18.79 9.48
CA VAL A 157 4.49 -17.33 9.46
C VAL A 157 3.40 -16.83 10.39
N ALA A 158 3.73 -15.87 11.25
CA ALA A 158 2.77 -15.24 12.15
C ALA A 158 2.96 -13.72 12.20
N ARG A 159 1.91 -13.00 12.62
CA ARG A 159 1.99 -11.56 12.86
C ARG A 159 2.56 -11.31 14.25
N LEU A 160 3.58 -10.45 14.34
CA LEU A 160 4.13 -9.99 15.62
C LEU A 160 3.61 -8.60 15.99
N GLN A 161 3.48 -7.71 15.01
CA GLN A 161 3.02 -6.34 15.19
C GLN A 161 2.19 -5.94 13.97
N VAL A 162 0.96 -5.45 14.22
CA VAL A 162 0.17 -4.80 13.18
C VAL A 162 0.76 -3.43 12.92
N GLY A 163 1.08 -3.15 11.65
CA GLY A 163 1.48 -1.82 11.21
C GLY A 163 0.29 -0.87 11.21
N ASN A 164 0.46 0.32 11.78
CA ASN A 164 -0.58 1.36 11.85
C ASN A 164 -0.09 2.73 11.35
N LYS A 165 1.14 2.82 10.85
CA LYS A 165 1.64 3.98 10.12
C LYS A 165 0.75 4.37 8.95
N GLU A 166 0.65 5.66 8.68
CA GLU A 166 -0.10 6.12 7.53
C GLU A 166 0.52 5.63 6.23
N ASN A 167 -0.33 5.37 5.25
CA ASN A 167 0.10 5.15 3.87
C ASN A 167 -0.76 6.02 2.95
N LEU A 168 -0.66 7.33 3.15
CA LEU A 168 -1.53 8.32 2.53
C LEU A 168 -0.87 8.96 1.31
N PRO A 169 -1.63 9.33 0.26
CA PRO A 169 -1.09 10.08 -0.87
C PRO A 169 -0.31 11.30 -0.39
N CYS A 170 0.90 11.44 -0.92
CA CYS A 170 1.81 12.54 -0.62
C CYS A 170 2.06 12.74 0.89
N SER A 171 2.12 11.64 1.65
CA SER A 171 2.38 11.65 3.11
C SER A 171 1.48 12.63 3.88
N ASN A 172 0.30 12.94 3.34
CA ASN A 172 -0.58 13.98 3.85
C ASN A 172 0.09 15.38 4.00
N ARG A 173 1.20 15.62 3.29
CA ARG A 173 2.02 16.84 3.30
C ARG A 173 2.30 17.37 1.89
N GLY A 174 1.47 16.96 0.94
CA GLY A 174 1.32 17.58 -0.37
C GLY A 174 -0.07 17.35 -0.93
N THR A 175 -0.35 18.02 -2.05
CA THR A 175 -1.50 17.71 -2.90
C THR A 175 -1.08 16.73 -3.98
N CYS A 176 -1.94 15.75 -4.26
CA CYS A 176 -1.74 14.82 -5.37
C CYS A 176 -2.30 15.45 -6.65
N ASP A 177 -1.44 15.77 -7.62
CA ASP A 177 -1.89 16.21 -8.93
C ASP A 177 -2.44 15.00 -9.73
N VAL A 178 -3.76 14.87 -9.69
CA VAL A 178 -4.51 13.89 -10.49
C VAL A 178 -4.91 14.42 -11.87
N THR A 179 -4.78 15.72 -12.11
CA THR A 179 -5.22 16.37 -13.37
C THR A 179 -4.27 16.11 -14.53
N SER A 180 -2.98 15.91 -14.24
CA SER A 180 -1.94 15.75 -15.27
C SER A 180 -1.68 14.30 -15.69
N VAL A 181 -2.49 13.31 -15.28
CA VAL A 181 -2.27 11.86 -15.60
C VAL A 181 -0.96 11.29 -14.99
N ARG A 182 -0.17 12.13 -14.31
CA ARG A 182 1.22 11.85 -13.90
C ARG A 182 1.37 11.31 -12.47
N GLY A 183 0.40 11.57 -11.59
CA GLY A 183 0.43 11.08 -10.20
C GLY A 183 1.64 11.61 -9.44
N ILE A 184 1.86 12.93 -9.46
CA ILE A 184 2.99 13.59 -8.81
C ILE A 184 2.49 14.38 -7.61
N CYS A 185 3.24 14.32 -6.51
CA CYS A 185 2.96 15.10 -5.32
C CYS A 185 3.54 16.51 -5.43
N ALA A 186 2.69 17.52 -5.22
CA ALA A 186 3.09 18.89 -4.98
C ALA A 186 3.19 19.12 -3.47
N CYS A 187 4.41 19.14 -2.94
CA CYS A 187 4.66 19.26 -1.51
C CYS A 187 4.33 20.66 -1.00
N TYR A 188 3.80 20.74 0.23
CA TYR A 188 3.62 22.02 0.90
C TYR A 188 4.96 22.60 1.36
N ASP A 189 4.95 23.89 1.69
CA ASP A 189 6.13 24.59 2.20
C ASP A 189 6.74 23.87 3.41
N GLY A 190 8.06 23.66 3.36
CA GLY A 190 8.80 22.92 4.39
C GLY A 190 8.86 21.42 4.18
N TYR A 191 8.19 20.88 3.17
CA TYR A 191 8.19 19.44 2.85
C TYR A 191 8.85 19.13 1.51
N THR A 192 9.38 17.92 1.40
CA THR A 192 10.07 17.41 0.21
C THR A 192 9.93 15.89 0.10
N THR A 193 10.42 15.32 -0.99
CA THR A 193 10.50 13.87 -1.17
C THR A 193 11.25 13.17 -0.03
N SER A 194 10.72 12.04 0.45
CA SER A 194 11.22 11.39 1.65
C SER A 194 12.04 10.13 1.40
N ASP A 195 12.74 9.70 2.45
CA ASP A 195 13.32 8.36 2.62
C ASP A 195 12.36 7.39 3.35
N GLY A 196 11.09 7.78 3.55
CA GLY A 196 10.10 7.05 4.35
C GLY A 196 10.28 7.14 5.86
N LYS A 197 11.22 7.97 6.36
CA LYS A 197 11.52 8.12 7.80
C LYS A 197 11.57 9.59 8.24
N GLY A 198 10.98 10.49 7.47
CA GLY A 198 11.01 11.93 7.72
C GLY A 198 12.24 12.64 7.13
N GLY A 199 13.25 11.91 6.67
CA GLY A 199 14.45 12.44 6.03
C GLY A 199 14.25 12.67 4.53
N TRP A 200 15.21 13.33 3.89
CA TRP A 200 15.23 13.49 2.44
C TRP A 200 15.52 12.15 1.74
N GLY A 201 14.77 11.85 0.69
CA GLY A 201 14.99 10.68 -0.15
C GLY A 201 14.31 10.81 -1.51
N ILE A 202 14.14 9.70 -2.23
CA ILE A 202 13.68 9.70 -3.64
C ILE A 202 12.26 9.16 -3.82
N ARG A 203 11.47 9.05 -2.75
CA ARG A 203 10.13 8.45 -2.77
C ARG A 203 9.08 9.29 -3.50
N GLY A 204 9.27 10.61 -3.57
CA GLY A 204 8.37 11.54 -4.27
C GLY A 204 7.06 11.82 -3.54
N ASP A 205 7.03 11.62 -2.22
CA ASP A 205 5.83 11.54 -1.38
C ASP A 205 5.64 12.70 -0.40
N CYS A 206 6.48 13.72 -0.40
CA CYS A 206 6.37 14.86 0.54
C CYS A 206 6.51 14.52 2.03
N GLY A 207 6.98 13.32 2.38
CA GLY A 207 7.21 12.92 3.77
C GLY A 207 8.54 13.42 4.35
N GLY A 208 9.37 14.13 3.59
CA GLY A 208 10.67 14.64 4.04
C GLY A 208 10.53 16.05 4.59
N VAL A 209 11.15 16.34 5.73
CA VAL A 209 11.01 17.64 6.41
C VAL A 209 12.28 18.48 6.22
N LEU A 210 12.15 19.70 5.68
CA LEU A 210 13.27 20.61 5.36
C LEU A 210 13.66 21.57 6.49
N GLY A 211 13.01 21.49 7.66
CA GLY A 211 13.28 22.35 8.82
C GLY A 211 12.19 22.26 9.88
N SER A 212 12.14 23.26 10.77
CA SER A 212 11.08 23.30 11.78
C SER A 212 9.75 23.72 11.15
N ILE A 213 8.77 22.83 11.20
CA ILE A 213 7.39 23.15 10.82
C ILE A 213 6.72 23.88 11.99
N THR A 214 6.06 25.00 11.68
CA THR A 214 5.48 25.90 12.69
C THR A 214 4.02 26.27 12.40
N ALA A 215 3.47 25.85 11.26
CA ALA A 215 2.10 26.13 10.87
C ALA A 215 1.55 25.01 9.97
N CYS A 216 0.22 24.88 9.95
CA CYS A 216 -0.47 24.05 8.99
C CYS A 216 -0.38 24.64 7.58
N PRO A 217 -0.50 23.81 6.52
CA PRO A 217 -0.39 24.26 5.14
C PRO A 217 -1.54 25.17 4.68
N GLY A 218 -1.32 25.85 3.56
CA GLY A 218 -2.25 26.76 2.91
C GLY A 218 -2.02 28.24 3.25
N VAL A 219 -2.26 29.14 2.28
CA VAL A 219 -2.20 30.60 2.48
C VAL A 219 -3.22 31.04 3.52
N VAL A 220 -4.43 30.49 3.42
CA VAL A 220 -5.38 30.41 4.53
C VAL A 220 -5.17 29.05 5.17
N THR A 221 -5.02 28.99 6.48
CA THR A 221 -4.81 27.74 7.22
C THR A 221 -5.83 26.68 6.81
N CYS A 222 -5.35 25.51 6.38
CA CYS A 222 -6.17 24.40 5.90
C CYS A 222 -7.17 24.80 4.81
N SER A 223 -6.74 25.73 3.94
CA SER A 223 -7.52 26.29 2.84
C SER A 223 -8.87 26.90 3.26
N GLY A 224 -9.06 27.20 4.55
CA GLY A 224 -10.36 27.60 5.11
C GLY A 224 -11.41 26.48 5.14
N HIS A 225 -11.00 25.24 4.89
CA HIS A 225 -11.87 24.06 4.77
C HIS A 225 -11.53 22.95 5.76
N GLY A 226 -10.84 23.32 6.84
CA GLY A 226 -10.54 22.43 7.95
C GLY A 226 -10.07 23.22 9.17
N TYR A 227 -9.77 22.49 10.23
CA TYR A 227 -9.09 23.04 11.40
C TYR A 227 -7.67 22.46 11.51
N CYS A 228 -6.76 23.27 12.05
CA CYS A 228 -5.37 22.89 12.26
C CYS A 228 -5.19 22.27 13.65
N THR A 229 -4.51 21.12 13.75
CA THR A 229 -4.27 20.44 15.03
C THR A 229 -3.26 21.17 15.93
N GLY A 230 -2.41 22.02 15.37
CA GLY A 230 -1.34 22.72 16.09
C GLY A 230 -0.10 21.87 16.30
N SER A 231 0.81 22.36 17.16
CA SER A 231 2.08 21.70 17.46
C SER A 231 1.90 20.38 18.22
N PRO A 232 2.70 19.35 17.94
CA PRO A 232 3.78 19.29 16.94
C PRO A 232 3.35 18.78 15.55
N GLN A 233 2.10 18.36 15.36
CA GLN A 233 1.68 17.65 14.14
C GLN A 233 1.46 18.59 12.94
N TYR A 234 0.91 19.78 13.18
CA TYR A 234 0.53 20.75 12.15
C TYR A 234 -0.25 20.13 10.97
N ALA A 235 -1.16 19.20 11.30
CA ALA A 235 -2.01 18.52 10.35
C ALA A 235 -3.35 19.24 10.20
N CYS A 236 -3.87 19.27 8.98
CA CYS A 236 -5.21 19.76 8.72
C CYS A 236 -6.23 18.63 8.83
N VAL A 237 -7.29 18.87 9.61
CA VAL A 237 -8.46 18.00 9.67
C VAL A 237 -9.58 18.65 8.87
N CYS A 238 -9.91 18.04 7.73
CA CYS A 238 -10.82 18.63 6.77
C CYS A 238 -12.29 18.53 7.18
N PHE A 239 -13.06 19.56 6.83
CA PHE A 239 -14.52 19.51 6.89
C PHE A 239 -15.07 18.55 5.84
N GLY A 240 -16.30 18.07 6.05
CA GLY A 240 -16.95 17.15 5.12
C GLY A 240 -16.99 17.66 3.68
N GLY A 241 -16.61 16.81 2.73
CA GLY A 241 -16.53 17.15 1.31
C GLY A 241 -15.18 17.73 0.86
N TRP A 242 -14.20 17.82 1.76
CA TRP A 242 -12.82 18.21 1.46
C TRP A 242 -11.82 17.12 1.88
N THR A 243 -10.72 17.03 1.15
CA THR A 243 -9.61 16.09 1.32
C THR A 243 -8.30 16.79 0.91
N SER A 244 -7.19 16.05 0.81
CA SER A 244 -5.79 16.52 0.77
C SER A 244 -5.27 17.02 2.12
N GLY A 245 -3.95 17.06 2.27
CA GLY A 245 -3.30 17.49 3.52
C GLY A 245 -3.49 18.95 3.89
N ASP A 246 -4.06 19.78 3.00
CA ASP A 246 -4.39 21.19 3.23
C ASP A 246 -5.88 21.49 3.02
N CYS A 247 -6.70 20.45 2.82
CA CYS A 247 -8.14 20.57 2.60
C CYS A 247 -8.55 21.40 1.36
N SER A 248 -7.68 21.51 0.36
CA SER A 248 -7.98 22.24 -0.89
C SER A 248 -8.71 21.40 -1.95
N VAL A 249 -8.72 20.07 -1.80
CA VAL A 249 -9.29 19.15 -2.79
C VAL A 249 -10.69 18.71 -2.38
N ARG A 250 -11.64 18.65 -3.33
CA ARG A 250 -12.98 18.12 -3.08
C ARG A 250 -13.00 16.60 -3.03
N THR A 251 -13.79 16.04 -2.12
CA THR A 251 -14.07 14.61 -2.09
C THR A 251 -15.03 14.24 -3.22
N CYS A 252 -14.62 13.31 -4.09
CA CYS A 252 -15.53 12.73 -5.08
C CYS A 252 -16.37 11.59 -4.51
N PRO A 253 -17.59 11.39 -5.01
CA PRO A 253 -18.45 10.31 -4.58
C PRO A 253 -17.87 8.95 -5.02
N GLN A 254 -18.16 7.94 -4.20
CA GLN A 254 -17.77 6.56 -4.44
C GLN A 254 -19.01 5.72 -4.72
N GLY A 255 -18.85 4.71 -5.57
CA GLY A 255 -19.87 3.70 -5.85
C GLY A 255 -19.22 2.33 -6.03
N PRO A 256 -20.01 1.25 -6.11
CA PRO A 256 -19.51 -0.08 -6.41
C PRO A 256 -18.65 -0.05 -7.68
N ALA A 257 -17.41 -0.54 -7.61
CA ALA A 257 -16.51 -0.51 -8.75
C ALA A 257 -17.03 -1.41 -9.88
N TRP A 258 -17.01 -0.92 -11.12
CA TRP A 258 -17.26 -1.75 -12.30
C TRP A 258 -16.12 -2.73 -12.56
N PHE A 259 -14.90 -2.29 -12.29
CA PHE A 259 -13.69 -3.05 -12.53
C PHE A 259 -12.89 -3.15 -11.23
N ASP A 260 -12.87 -4.32 -10.62
CA ASP A 260 -12.00 -4.64 -9.50
C ASP A 260 -11.63 -6.14 -9.45
N MET A 261 -10.60 -6.46 -8.68
CA MET A 261 -10.22 -7.85 -8.43
C MET A 261 -10.94 -8.34 -7.17
N ALA A 262 -11.60 -9.49 -7.27
CA ALA A 262 -12.19 -10.15 -6.11
C ALA A 262 -11.10 -10.46 -5.08
N VAL A 263 -11.35 -10.10 -3.81
CA VAL A 263 -10.37 -10.29 -2.72
C VAL A 263 -10.60 -11.63 -2.01
N GLN A 264 -11.84 -12.11 -2.03
CA GLN A 264 -12.27 -13.40 -1.47
C GLN A 264 -13.62 -13.82 -2.10
N SER A 265 -14.11 -15.03 -1.80
CA SER A 265 -15.41 -15.49 -2.29
C SER A 265 -16.54 -14.56 -1.84
N ASN A 266 -17.39 -14.16 -2.78
CA ASN A 266 -18.50 -13.22 -2.58
C ASN A 266 -18.07 -11.80 -2.15
N ASP A 267 -16.82 -11.40 -2.42
CA ASP A 267 -16.30 -10.06 -2.12
C ASP A 267 -15.58 -9.48 -3.36
N ALA A 268 -16.38 -8.77 -4.14
CA ALA A 268 -16.01 -8.03 -5.35
C ALA A 268 -16.84 -6.74 -5.42
N HIS A 269 -16.57 -5.86 -6.37
CA HIS A 269 -17.21 -4.55 -6.55
C HIS A 269 -17.11 -3.64 -5.32
N ARG A 270 -15.91 -3.56 -4.73
CA ARG A 270 -15.65 -2.65 -3.61
C ARG A 270 -15.93 -1.20 -4.04
N TYR A 271 -16.30 -0.36 -3.07
CA TYR A 271 -16.52 1.05 -3.35
C TYR A 271 -15.23 1.71 -3.84
N ALA A 272 -15.33 2.42 -4.96
CA ALA A 272 -14.23 3.14 -5.58
C ALA A 272 -14.69 4.55 -5.99
N ILE A 273 -13.74 5.50 -5.99
CA ILE A 273 -13.96 6.84 -6.51
C ILE A 273 -14.43 6.74 -7.95
N CYS A 274 -15.57 7.38 -8.25
CA CYS A 274 -16.19 7.32 -9.56
C CYS A 274 -16.40 5.89 -10.10
N SER A 275 -16.60 4.91 -9.20
CA SER A 275 -16.88 3.50 -9.52
C SER A 275 -15.86 2.84 -10.46
N ASN A 276 -14.62 3.34 -10.49
CA ASN A 276 -13.61 2.99 -11.50
C ASN A 276 -14.05 3.20 -12.96
N ALA A 277 -15.09 3.99 -13.20
CA ALA A 277 -15.69 4.25 -14.51
C ALA A 277 -15.76 5.77 -14.83
N GLY A 278 -14.89 6.56 -14.21
CA GLY A 278 -14.77 7.98 -14.45
C GLY A 278 -13.53 8.59 -13.79
N VAL A 279 -13.32 9.87 -14.03
CA VAL A 279 -12.24 10.67 -13.43
C VAL A 279 -12.84 11.68 -12.47
N CYS A 280 -12.29 11.76 -11.26
CA CYS A 280 -12.68 12.76 -10.27
C CYS A 280 -12.11 14.14 -10.66
N ASP A 281 -12.97 15.14 -10.80
CA ASP A 281 -12.55 16.53 -10.81
C ASP A 281 -12.31 17.01 -9.36
N SER A 282 -11.04 17.22 -9.02
CA SER A 282 -10.60 17.62 -7.69
C SER A 282 -11.07 19.01 -7.26
N ALA A 283 -11.43 19.89 -8.20
CA ALA A 283 -11.90 21.24 -7.88
C ALA A 283 -13.39 21.26 -7.55
N THR A 284 -14.19 20.43 -8.23
CA THR A 284 -15.65 20.42 -8.09
C THR A 284 -16.18 19.26 -7.25
N GLY A 285 -15.42 18.17 -7.13
CA GLY A 285 -15.86 16.92 -6.48
C GLY A 285 -16.80 16.10 -7.36
N VAL A 286 -16.90 16.41 -8.65
CA VAL A 286 -17.79 15.75 -9.60
C VAL A 286 -17.03 14.67 -10.37
N CYS A 287 -17.66 13.51 -10.56
CA CYS A 287 -17.12 12.46 -11.40
C CYS A 287 -17.46 12.70 -12.88
N ASN A 288 -16.42 12.84 -13.70
CA ASN A 288 -16.53 12.86 -15.15
C ASN A 288 -16.55 11.42 -15.67
N CYS A 289 -17.76 10.90 -15.93
CA CYS A 289 -17.94 9.50 -16.31
C CYS A 289 -17.44 9.18 -17.71
N ALA A 290 -16.86 8.00 -17.85
CA ALA A 290 -16.51 7.46 -19.16
C ALA A 290 -17.78 7.18 -19.99
N PRO A 291 -17.68 7.15 -21.34
CA PRO A 291 -18.80 6.80 -22.19
C PRO A 291 -19.43 5.47 -21.79
N GLY A 292 -20.76 5.41 -21.72
CA GLY A 292 -21.47 4.22 -21.27
C GLY A 292 -21.80 4.20 -19.76
N PHE A 293 -21.34 5.20 -18.99
CA PHE A 293 -21.55 5.28 -17.54
C PHE A 293 -22.18 6.61 -17.11
N GLU A 294 -23.00 6.56 -16.07
CA GLU A 294 -23.72 7.70 -15.52
C GLU A 294 -23.97 7.56 -14.00
N GLY A 295 -24.59 8.59 -13.42
CA GLY A 295 -24.78 8.74 -11.98
C GLY A 295 -23.67 9.57 -11.35
N SER A 296 -23.90 10.02 -10.11
CA SER A 296 -22.97 10.91 -9.41
C SER A 296 -21.57 10.32 -9.24
N ALA A 297 -21.46 8.99 -9.15
CA ALA A 297 -20.20 8.25 -9.06
C ALA A 297 -19.97 7.33 -10.26
N CYS A 298 -20.63 7.54 -11.40
CA CYS A 298 -20.52 6.66 -12.58
C CYS A 298 -20.91 5.20 -12.32
N GLN A 299 -21.76 4.97 -11.32
CA GLN A 299 -22.12 3.65 -10.81
C GLN A 299 -23.22 2.95 -11.63
N ARG A 300 -23.79 3.61 -12.63
CA ARG A 300 -24.84 3.05 -13.50
C ARG A 300 -24.35 3.02 -14.94
N SER A 301 -24.79 2.02 -15.70
CA SER A 301 -24.59 1.99 -17.15
C SER A 301 -25.66 2.82 -17.84
N THR A 302 -25.28 3.49 -18.93
CA THR A 302 -26.26 4.13 -19.81
C THR A 302 -26.81 3.10 -20.78
N MET A 303 -28.14 3.02 -20.92
CA MET A 303 -28.74 2.28 -22.02
C MET A 303 -28.55 3.08 -23.31
N ASN A 304 -27.76 2.57 -24.25
CA ASN A 304 -27.71 3.14 -25.59
C ASN A 304 -28.96 2.66 -26.35
N ILE A 305 -30.02 3.48 -26.37
CA ILE A 305 -31.30 3.18 -27.06
C ILE A 305 -31.15 3.34 -28.59
N SER A 306 -29.94 3.32 -29.13
CA SER A 306 -29.67 3.59 -30.54
C SER A 306 -29.68 2.35 -31.44
N ASN A 307 -29.90 1.15 -30.90
CA ASN A 307 -30.04 -0.11 -31.67
C ASN A 307 -31.12 -1.03 -31.08
N MET A 308 -32.37 -0.56 -31.00
CA MET A 308 -33.54 -1.42 -31.00
C MET A 308 -34.34 -1.20 -32.28
#